data_AF-A0A6B2CKZ2-F1
#
_entry.id   AF-A0A6B2CKZ2-F1
#
_cell.length_a   1.000
_cell.length_b   1.000
_cell.length_c   1.000
_cell.angle_alpha   90.00
_cell.angle_beta   90.00
_cell.angle_gamma   90.00
#
_symmetry.space_group_name_H-M   'P 1'
#
loop_
_entity.id
_entity.type
_entity.pdbx_description
1 polymer ?
#
loop_
_entity_poly.entity_id
_entity_poly.type
_entity_poly.pdbx_seq_one_letter_code
_entity_poly.pdbx_strand_id
1 'polypeptide(L)'
;MVELSTNEEYAEKMRSFLMQLSNKLNVSLNWVIDIYYWLSDNVKAREFQLEDEANRPTRAEIIRIFDDGKGVVGVRLRFSSDSRRNEYYYTTVGKYGAKCTCERNMINGKVCKHIVAGLILMNVINVLKYGRVINLDEFRWLSEGGKGDLREDS
;
A
#
# COMPACT_ATOMS: atom_id res chain seq x y z
N MET A 1 -26.73 17.01 4.20
CA MET A 1 -25.54 17.57 4.87
C MET A 1 -24.82 16.45 5.63
N VAL A 2 -24.11 15.57 4.92
CA VAL A 2 -23.27 14.48 5.48
C VAL A 2 -22.05 14.36 4.57
N GLU A 3 -21.26 15.42 4.44
CA GLU A 3 -20.15 15.43 3.45
C GLU A 3 -18.85 16.09 3.96
N LEU A 4 -18.86 16.74 5.14
CA LEU A 4 -17.66 17.36 5.70
C LEU A 4 -17.01 16.51 6.81
N SER A 5 -17.80 15.85 7.66
CA SER A 5 -17.26 15.00 8.75
C SER A 5 -16.55 13.74 8.24
N THR A 6 -16.98 13.20 7.09
CA THR A 6 -16.38 12.00 6.48
C THR A 6 -15.00 12.26 5.88
N ASN A 7 -14.78 13.46 5.31
CA ASN A 7 -13.50 13.84 4.71
C ASN A 7 -12.44 14.18 5.76
N GLU A 8 -12.82 14.89 6.82
CA GLU A 8 -11.90 15.24 7.90
C GLU A 8 -11.49 14.00 8.70
N GLU A 9 -12.45 13.15 9.08
CA GLU A 9 -12.17 11.89 9.78
C GLU A 9 -11.31 10.93 8.92
N TYR A 10 -11.58 10.84 7.62
CA TYR A 10 -10.74 10.08 6.70
C TYR A 10 -9.31 10.63 6.65
N ALA A 11 -9.16 11.96 6.51
CA ALA A 11 -7.86 12.60 6.45
C ALA A 11 -7.06 12.38 7.75
N GLU A 12 -7.70 12.46 8.91
CA GLU A 12 -7.08 12.16 10.20
C GLU A 12 -6.62 10.69 10.30
N LYS A 13 -7.48 9.74 9.93
CA LYS A 13 -7.14 8.31 9.91
C LYS A 13 -5.97 8.03 8.98
N MET A 14 -5.95 8.63 7.80
CA MET A 14 -4.85 8.47 6.85
C MET A 14 -3.56 9.10 7.37
N ARG A 15 -3.58 10.35 7.88
CA ARG A 15 -2.39 11.00 8.47
C ARG A 15 -1.80 10.15 9.60
N SER A 16 -2.65 9.71 10.52
CA SER A 16 -2.24 8.85 11.65
C SER A 16 -1.59 7.56 11.14
N PHE A 17 -2.22 6.90 10.17
CA PHE A 17 -1.67 5.67 9.57
C PHE A 17 -0.31 5.89 8.89
N LEU A 18 -0.15 6.93 8.07
CA LEU A 18 1.11 7.21 7.37
C LEU A 18 2.25 7.51 8.37
N MET A 19 1.97 8.24 9.45
CA MET A 19 2.93 8.47 10.54
C MET A 19 3.32 7.17 11.26
N GLN A 20 2.34 6.33 11.60
CA GLN A 20 2.61 5.03 12.23
C GLN A 20 3.45 4.13 11.33
N LEU A 21 3.15 4.11 10.02
CA LEU A 21 3.88 3.33 9.03
C LEU A 21 5.32 3.81 8.89
N SER A 22 5.54 5.13 8.83
CA SER A 22 6.86 5.75 8.83
C SER A 22 7.70 5.32 10.03
N ASN A 23 7.12 5.39 11.23
CA ASN A 23 7.77 5.00 12.48
C ASN A 23 8.07 3.50 12.51
N LYS A 24 7.10 2.66 12.13
CA LYS A 24 7.24 1.19 12.14
C LYS A 24 8.34 0.71 11.21
N LEU A 25 8.47 1.34 10.05
CA LEU A 25 9.48 1.01 9.04
C LEU A 25 10.83 1.70 9.26
N ASN A 26 10.93 2.62 10.22
CA ASN A 26 12.10 3.47 10.43
C ASN A 26 12.56 4.18 9.13
N VAL A 27 11.62 4.81 8.44
CA VAL A 27 11.84 5.59 7.21
C VAL A 27 11.32 7.01 7.38
N SER A 28 11.72 7.91 6.49
CA SER A 28 11.21 9.29 6.49
C SER A 28 9.72 9.32 6.15
N LEU A 29 8.97 10.16 6.88
CA LEU A 29 7.55 10.40 6.61
C LEU A 29 7.34 10.94 5.19
N ASN A 30 8.24 11.81 4.70
CA ASN A 30 8.18 12.35 3.34
C ASN A 30 8.19 11.22 2.31
N TRP A 31 9.05 10.21 2.49
CA TRP A 31 9.13 9.08 1.57
C TRP A 31 7.84 8.23 1.55
N VAL A 32 7.19 8.06 2.71
CA VAL A 32 5.90 7.36 2.80
C VAL A 32 4.79 8.20 2.13
N ILE A 33 4.81 9.52 2.34
CA ILE A 33 3.88 10.47 1.69
C ILE A 33 4.07 10.46 0.17
N ASP A 34 5.31 10.44 -0.32
CA ASP A 34 5.60 10.36 -1.76
C ASP A 34 5.00 9.09 -2.38
N ILE A 35 5.06 7.96 -1.67
CA ILE A 35 4.42 6.71 -2.11
C ILE A 35 2.89 6.82 -2.10
N TYR A 36 2.32 7.47 -1.07
CA TYR A 36 0.88 7.74 -1.01
C TYR A 36 0.42 8.59 -2.21
N TYR A 37 1.15 9.66 -2.54
CA TYR A 37 0.83 10.49 -3.71
C TYR A 37 1.06 9.76 -5.03
N TRP A 38 2.14 8.98 -5.14
CA TRP A 38 2.44 8.13 -6.29
C TRP A 38 1.29 7.16 -6.62
N LEU A 39 0.58 6.67 -5.60
CA LEU A 39 -0.67 5.93 -5.74
C LEU A 39 -1.86 6.82 -6.15
N SER A 40 -2.04 7.97 -5.50
CA SER A 40 -3.19 8.86 -5.69
C SER A 40 -3.28 9.49 -7.08
N ASP A 41 -2.14 9.75 -7.72
CA ASP A 41 -2.07 10.32 -9.07
C ASP A 41 -2.74 9.43 -10.13
N ASN A 42 -3.07 8.17 -9.79
CA ASN A 42 -3.79 7.22 -10.65
C ASN A 42 -5.28 7.05 -10.30
N VAL A 43 -5.71 7.50 -9.12
CA VAL A 43 -7.14 7.44 -8.74
C VAL A 43 -7.91 8.58 -9.43
N LYS A 44 -7.28 9.76 -9.59
CA LYS A 44 -7.87 10.93 -10.27
C LYS A 44 -8.09 10.73 -11.78
N ALA A 45 -7.29 9.91 -12.45
CA ALA A 45 -7.47 9.60 -13.87
C ALA A 45 -8.83 8.92 -14.18
N ARG A 46 -9.49 8.29 -13.19
CA ARG A 46 -10.84 7.73 -13.34
C ARG A 46 -11.97 8.74 -13.12
N GLU A 47 -11.74 9.81 -12.37
CA GLU A 47 -12.75 10.87 -12.15
C GLU A 47 -12.82 11.86 -13.32
N PHE A 48 -11.74 12.04 -14.08
CA PHE A 48 -11.67 13.06 -15.14
C PHE A 48 -11.92 12.56 -16.58
N GLN A 49 -12.25 11.26 -16.79
CA GLN A 49 -12.61 10.66 -18.09
C GLN A 49 -11.95 11.35 -19.30
N LEU A 50 -10.62 11.48 -19.28
CA LEU A 50 -9.89 11.84 -20.49
C LEU A 50 -9.87 10.57 -21.34
N GLU A 51 -10.61 10.58 -22.45
CA GLU A 51 -10.82 9.42 -23.33
C GLU A 51 -9.51 8.78 -23.83
N ASP A 52 -8.39 9.51 -23.80
CA ASP A 52 -7.06 9.05 -24.18
C ASP A 52 -6.29 8.33 -23.04
N GLU A 53 -6.77 8.43 -21.79
CA GLU A 53 -6.14 7.81 -20.60
C GLU A 53 -6.70 6.41 -20.26
N ALA A 54 -7.78 5.97 -20.89
CA ALA A 54 -8.32 4.61 -20.70
C ALA A 54 -7.32 3.49 -21.06
N ASN A 55 -6.28 3.83 -21.82
CA ASN A 55 -5.17 2.95 -22.20
C ASN A 55 -3.89 3.16 -21.37
N ARG A 56 -3.87 4.10 -20.40
CA ARG A 56 -2.75 4.21 -19.47
C ARG A 56 -2.88 3.11 -18.42
N PRO A 57 -1.92 2.18 -18.29
CA PRO A 57 -1.96 1.20 -17.24
C PRO A 57 -2.01 1.94 -15.91
N THR A 58 -3.05 1.69 -15.12
CA THR A 58 -3.10 2.15 -13.73
C THR A 58 -1.82 1.69 -13.04
N ARG A 59 -1.08 2.61 -12.42
CA ARG A 59 0.19 2.24 -11.77
C ARG A 59 0.04 1.11 -10.76
N ALA A 60 -1.15 0.96 -10.18
CA ALA A 60 -1.53 -0.14 -9.31
C ALA A 60 -2.92 -0.66 -9.68
N GLU A 61 -3.07 -1.98 -9.70
CA GLU A 61 -4.32 -2.69 -9.86
C GLU A 61 -4.50 -3.70 -8.73
N ILE A 62 -5.72 -3.77 -8.19
CA ILE A 62 -6.08 -4.77 -7.18
C ILE A 62 -6.43 -6.08 -7.89
N ILE A 63 -5.56 -7.08 -7.77
CA ILE A 63 -5.78 -8.42 -8.32
C ILE A 63 -6.66 -9.25 -7.37
N ARG A 64 -6.43 -9.12 -6.05
CA ARG A 64 -7.20 -9.85 -5.04
C ARG A 64 -7.24 -9.13 -3.71
N ILE A 65 -8.37 -9.22 -3.03
CA ILE A 65 -8.56 -8.80 -1.65
C ILE A 65 -8.79 -10.06 -0.81
N PHE A 66 -8.08 -10.17 0.31
CA PHE A 66 -8.31 -11.19 1.33
C PHE A 66 -9.05 -10.54 2.49
N ASP A 67 -10.31 -10.93 2.69
CA ASP A 67 -11.24 -10.32 3.63
C ASP A 67 -11.82 -11.38 4.57
N ASP A 68 -11.79 -11.14 5.88
CA ASP A 68 -12.29 -12.06 6.90
C ASP A 68 -13.69 -11.67 7.42
N GLY A 69 -14.35 -10.68 6.81
CA GLY A 69 -15.66 -10.16 7.19
C GLY A 69 -15.61 -9.18 8.36
N LYS A 70 -14.50 -9.12 9.10
CA LYS A 70 -14.23 -8.05 10.08
C LYS A 70 -13.39 -6.98 9.41
N GLY A 71 -12.48 -7.34 8.51
CA GLY A 71 -11.88 -6.43 7.54
C GLY A 71 -10.88 -7.07 6.59
N VAL A 72 -10.22 -6.23 5.80
CA VAL A 72 -9.21 -6.72 4.85
C VAL A 72 -7.95 -7.10 5.61
N VAL A 73 -7.53 -8.35 5.46
CA VAL A 73 -6.34 -8.96 6.12
C VAL A 73 -5.17 -9.14 5.16
N GLY A 74 -5.39 -8.94 3.86
CA GLY A 74 -4.33 -8.82 2.87
C GLY A 74 -4.84 -8.38 1.50
N VAL A 75 -3.90 -8.02 0.64
CA VAL A 75 -4.15 -7.63 -0.75
C VAL A 75 -3.08 -8.22 -1.67
N ARG A 76 -3.47 -8.55 -2.89
CA ARG A 76 -2.56 -8.83 -4.01
C ARG A 76 -2.76 -7.76 -5.07
N LEU A 77 -1.66 -7.11 -5.44
CA LEU A 77 -1.62 -5.99 -6.34
C LEU A 77 -0.70 -6.28 -7.53
N ARG A 78 -1.00 -5.65 -8.65
CA ARG A 78 -0.15 -5.57 -9.84
C ARG A 78 0.26 -4.11 -10.03
N PHE A 79 1.55 -3.86 -10.17
CA PHE A 79 2.11 -2.54 -10.40
C PHE A 79 2.78 -2.48 -11.77
N SER A 80 2.54 -1.45 -12.57
CA SER A 80 3.32 -1.23 -13.79
C SER A 80 4.74 -0.78 -13.46
N SER A 81 5.74 -1.26 -14.19
CA SER A 81 7.11 -0.77 -14.07
C SER A 81 7.23 0.68 -14.55
N ASP A 82 7.93 1.53 -13.78
CA ASP A 82 8.17 2.92 -14.19
C ASP A 82 9.20 3.02 -15.33
N SER A 83 10.08 2.03 -15.47
CA SER A 83 11.23 2.08 -16.39
C SER A 83 11.05 1.23 -17.66
N ARG A 84 10.18 0.22 -17.61
CA ARG A 84 10.02 -0.77 -18.70
C ARG A 84 8.55 -0.87 -19.10
N ARG A 85 8.26 -0.67 -20.40
CA ARG A 85 6.90 -0.80 -20.94
C ARG A 85 6.46 -2.27 -20.88
N ASN A 86 5.20 -2.50 -20.53
CA ASN A 86 4.55 -3.82 -20.44
C ASN A 86 5.18 -4.78 -19.41
N GLU A 87 5.99 -4.29 -18.48
CA GLU A 87 6.50 -5.08 -17.36
C GLU A 87 5.72 -4.74 -16.09
N TYR A 88 5.41 -5.78 -15.31
CA TYR A 88 4.60 -5.64 -14.11
C TYR A 88 5.28 -6.29 -12.89
N TYR A 89 5.20 -5.62 -11.76
CA TYR A 89 5.57 -6.16 -10.46
C TYR A 89 4.34 -6.58 -9.69
N TYR A 90 4.36 -7.78 -9.13
CA TYR A 90 3.28 -8.29 -8.31
C TYR A 90 3.68 -8.18 -6.85
N THR A 91 2.76 -7.68 -6.03
CA THR A 91 2.96 -7.57 -4.60
C THR A 91 1.80 -8.21 -3.86
N THR A 92 2.11 -9.07 -2.91
CA THR A 92 1.14 -9.57 -1.92
C THR A 92 1.56 -9.05 -0.57
N VAL A 93 0.62 -8.46 0.17
CA VAL A 93 0.84 -7.93 1.52
C VAL A 93 -0.31 -8.38 2.40
N GLY A 94 -0.02 -8.83 3.61
CA GLY A 94 -1.03 -9.13 4.62
C GLY A 94 -0.42 -9.32 6.00
N LYS A 95 -1.26 -9.67 6.97
CA LYS A 95 -0.84 -9.84 8.38
C LYS A 95 0.35 -10.79 8.54
N TYR A 96 0.36 -11.86 7.75
CA TYR A 96 1.35 -12.95 7.86
C TYR A 96 2.63 -12.76 7.05
N GLY A 97 2.69 -11.76 6.17
CA GLY A 97 3.89 -11.53 5.37
C GLY A 97 3.66 -10.60 4.19
N ALA A 98 4.76 -10.29 3.50
CA ALA A 98 4.73 -9.60 2.23
C ALA A 98 5.72 -10.23 1.24
N LYS A 99 5.36 -10.19 -0.04
CA LYS A 99 6.22 -10.60 -1.14
C LYS A 99 6.04 -9.63 -2.30
N CYS A 100 7.15 -9.18 -2.88
CA CYS A 100 7.15 -8.39 -4.10
C CYS A 100 8.07 -9.02 -5.14
N THR A 101 7.67 -9.00 -6.41
CA THR A 101 8.48 -9.51 -7.53
C THR A 101 9.40 -8.47 -8.15
N CYS A 102 9.53 -7.27 -7.57
CA CYS A 102 10.48 -6.28 -8.07
C CYS A 102 11.92 -6.67 -7.71
N GLU A 103 12.86 -6.20 -8.52
CA GLU A 103 14.31 -6.39 -8.34
C GLU A 103 14.84 -5.82 -7.01
N ARG A 104 14.01 -5.02 -6.32
CA ARG A 104 14.34 -4.26 -5.10
C ARG A 104 13.52 -4.72 -3.89
N ASN A 105 13.01 -5.96 -3.89
CA ASN A 105 12.09 -6.46 -2.88
C ASN A 105 12.61 -6.29 -1.43
N MET A 106 13.94 -6.31 -1.26
CA MET A 106 14.68 -5.85 -0.08
C MET A 106 15.96 -5.12 -0.54
N ILE A 107 15.99 -3.79 -0.52
CA ILE A 107 17.26 -3.03 -0.63
C ILE A 107 17.64 -2.56 0.77
N ASN A 108 18.85 -2.91 1.21
CA ASN A 108 19.42 -2.49 2.50
C ASN A 108 18.54 -2.86 3.71
N GLY A 109 17.87 -4.02 3.68
CA GLY A 109 16.95 -4.46 4.73
C GLY A 109 15.62 -3.69 4.79
N LYS A 110 15.37 -2.77 3.85
CA LYS A 110 14.14 -1.97 3.81
C LYS A 110 13.13 -2.57 2.84
N VAL A 111 11.85 -2.55 3.24
CA VAL A 111 10.74 -2.94 2.38
C VAL A 111 10.68 -2.06 1.13
N CYS A 112 10.38 -2.68 -0.01
CA CYS A 112 10.28 -1.94 -1.26
C CYS A 112 9.03 -1.04 -1.30
N LYS A 113 9.05 -0.01 -2.14
CA LYS A 113 7.93 0.92 -2.31
C LYS A 113 6.59 0.24 -2.63
N HIS A 114 6.61 -0.89 -3.35
CA HIS A 114 5.39 -1.60 -3.72
C HIS A 114 4.73 -2.30 -2.53
N ILE A 115 5.52 -2.78 -1.54
CA ILE A 115 5.00 -3.33 -0.29
C ILE A 115 4.36 -2.23 0.54
N VAL A 116 5.03 -1.08 0.65
CA VAL A 116 4.50 0.10 1.35
C VAL A 116 3.21 0.58 0.68
N ALA A 117 3.20 0.67 -0.65
CA ALA A 117 2.01 0.98 -1.42
C ALA A 117 0.88 -0.02 -1.17
N GLY A 118 1.21 -1.31 -1.04
CA GLY A 118 0.25 -2.36 -0.67
C GLY A 118 -0.36 -2.16 0.71
N LEU A 119 0.44 -1.80 1.73
CA LEU A 119 -0.05 -1.49 3.07
C LEU A 119 -0.95 -0.25 3.07
N ILE A 120 -0.56 0.79 2.34
CA ILE A 120 -1.35 2.02 2.18
C ILE A 120 -2.71 1.70 1.55
N LEU A 121 -2.72 0.99 0.42
CA LEU A 121 -3.97 0.68 -0.28
C LEU A 121 -4.86 -0.25 0.55
N MET A 122 -4.27 -1.23 1.25
CA MET A 122 -4.99 -2.09 2.19
C MET A 122 -5.61 -1.28 3.34
N ASN A 123 -4.93 -0.25 3.85
CA ASN A 123 -5.49 0.65 4.86
C ASN A 123 -6.63 1.50 4.29
N VAL A 124 -6.47 2.07 3.10
CA VAL A 124 -7.52 2.84 2.42
C VAL A 124 -8.79 1.99 2.28
N ILE A 125 -8.68 0.73 1.84
CA ILE A 125 -9.83 -0.17 1.72
C ILE A 125 -10.47 -0.44 3.09
N ASN A 126 -9.68 -0.66 4.14
CA ASN A 126 -10.23 -0.85 5.50
C ASN A 126 -10.95 0.39 6.02
N VAL A 127 -10.41 1.58 5.80
CA VAL A 127 -11.04 2.83 6.24
C VAL A 127 -12.35 3.04 5.48
N LEU A 128 -12.36 2.84 4.16
CA LEU A 128 -13.55 3.05 3.33
C LEU A 128 -14.64 2.00 3.57
N LYS A 129 -14.28 0.72 3.70
CA LYS A 129 -15.26 -0.38 3.83
C LYS A 129 -15.69 -0.65 5.28
N TYR A 130 -14.80 -0.44 6.24
CA TYR A 130 -14.99 -0.85 7.63
C TYR A 130 -14.84 0.31 8.64
N GLY A 131 -14.54 1.52 8.18
CA GLY A 131 -14.38 2.68 9.06
C GLY A 131 -13.17 2.60 10.00
N ARG A 132 -12.23 1.68 9.77
CA ARG A 132 -11.14 1.37 10.71
C ARG A 132 -9.76 1.41 10.05
N VAL A 133 -8.76 1.82 10.83
CA VAL A 133 -7.35 1.80 10.43
C VAL A 133 -6.78 0.41 10.73
N ILE A 134 -5.91 -0.10 9.86
CA ILE A 134 -5.22 -1.38 10.12
C ILE A 134 -4.26 -1.23 11.31
N ASN A 135 -4.24 -2.23 12.19
CA ASN A 135 -3.28 -2.27 13.28
C ASN A 135 -1.93 -2.83 12.79
N LEU A 136 -0.91 -1.98 12.65
CA LEU A 136 0.41 -2.38 12.16
C LEU A 136 1.17 -3.32 13.11
N ASP A 137 0.77 -3.41 14.38
CA ASP A 137 1.39 -4.35 15.33
C ASP A 137 0.98 -5.80 15.07
N GLU A 138 -0.12 -6.03 14.34
CA GLU A 138 -0.52 -7.37 13.88
C GLU A 138 0.38 -7.89 12.75
N PHE A 139 1.21 -7.04 12.15
CA PHE A 139 2.10 -7.38 11.05
C PHE A 139 3.51 -7.61 11.59
N ARG A 140 3.73 -8.74 12.27
CA ARG A 140 4.99 -9.04 12.99
C ARG A 140 6.24 -8.91 12.12
N TRP A 141 6.13 -9.29 10.85
CA TRP A 141 7.21 -9.21 9.86
C TRP A 141 7.68 -7.77 9.57
N LEU A 142 6.87 -6.74 9.87
CA LEU A 142 7.30 -5.33 9.79
C LEU A 142 8.32 -4.98 10.87
N SER A 143 8.20 -5.59 12.05
CA SER A 143 9.13 -5.39 13.17
C SER A 143 10.44 -6.17 12.97
N GLU A 144 10.38 -7.29 12.26
CA GLU A 144 11.52 -8.19 12.01
C GLU A 144 12.42 -7.66 10.89
N GLY A 145 11.88 -6.98 9.88
CA GLY A 145 12.67 -6.39 8.79
C GLY A 145 13.69 -5.30 9.21
N GLY A 146 13.61 -4.79 10.45
CA GLY A 146 14.61 -3.87 11.01
C GLY A 146 15.88 -4.55 11.54
N LYS A 147 15.89 -5.89 11.65
CA LYS A 147 17.06 -6.70 11.94
C LYS A 147 17.12 -7.77 10.87
N GLY A 148 18.06 -7.66 9.93
CA GLY A 148 18.25 -8.65 8.89
C GLY A 148 18.31 -10.05 9.50
N ASP A 149 17.23 -10.80 9.32
CA ASP A 149 17.13 -12.25 9.47
C ASP A 149 15.69 -12.65 9.11
N LEU A 150 15.34 -12.48 7.84
CA LEU A 150 14.40 -13.42 7.25
C LEU A 150 15.23 -14.64 6.87
N ARG A 151 15.15 -15.64 7.74
CA ARG A 151 15.65 -17.00 7.52
C ARG A 151 15.49 -17.38 6.04
N GLU A 152 16.61 -17.52 5.35
CA GLU A 152 16.71 -18.55 4.32
C GLU A 152 16.37 -19.85 5.03
N ASP A 153 15.28 -20.50 4.65
CA ASP A 153 15.09 -21.95 4.73
C ASP A 153 13.70 -22.31 4.20
N SER A 154 13.66 -22.77 2.95
CA SER A 154 13.02 -24.02 2.47
C SER A 154 13.02 -24.07 0.95
#